data_AF-A0A136MCJ4-F1
#
_entry.id   AF-A0A136MCJ4-F1
#
_cell.length_a   1.000
_cell.length_b   1.000
_cell.length_c   1.000
_cell.angle_alpha   90.00
_cell.angle_beta   90.00
_cell.angle_gamma   90.00
#
_symmetry.space_group_name_H-M   'P 1'
#
loop_
_entity.id
_entity.type
_entity.pdbx_description
1 polymer ?
#
loop_
_entity_poly.entity_id
_entity_poly.type
_entity_poly.pdbx_seq_one_letter_code
_entity_poly.pdbx_strand_id
1 'polypeptide(L)'
;MSRAGRYDPLGALNSSDLFVYGESPVTAAKLNRWDSNIAASFWLVQSLLRNIAIPEGEARLAALGNPPPLKVEAQEVPDMTVRIQPGLLIGPGWVAGSSAAGRIPETGSIAAPSVQARIDAIGINAEGQWVHQAGQEAAAPESPDLPSETVHLADLYLRPGSVSILDADDAVNGYIIDQRPPLLSSRAHQHTAIEQPAETCDGARTAFSTQQRFLAGSLRVYANGLALIPAVHYTEDGGHMGYAFVNPPPAGFVIHHEYQPA
;
A
#
# COMPACT_ATOMS: atom_id res chain seq x y z
N MET A 1 -51.14 -48.64 -9.21
CA MET A 1 -50.04 -47.84 -8.62
C MET A 1 -49.81 -46.64 -9.52
N SER A 2 -50.22 -45.45 -9.06
CA SER A 2 -50.16 -44.21 -9.82
C SER A 2 -48.71 -43.76 -10.01
N ARG A 3 -48.28 -43.59 -11.26
CA ARG A 3 -47.03 -42.90 -11.62
C ARG A 3 -47.17 -41.39 -11.46
N ALA A 4 -47.70 -40.93 -10.33
CA ALA A 4 -47.75 -39.51 -10.03
C ALA A 4 -46.33 -39.08 -9.61
N GLY A 5 -45.63 -38.32 -10.48
CA GLY A 5 -44.41 -37.62 -10.11
C GLY A 5 -43.11 -37.97 -10.86
N ARG A 6 -43.12 -38.84 -11.88
CA ARG A 6 -41.94 -38.98 -12.78
C ARG A 6 -42.19 -38.24 -14.08
N TYR A 7 -41.42 -37.17 -14.28
CA TYR A 7 -41.35 -36.41 -15.54
C TYR A 7 -40.78 -37.30 -16.64
N ASP A 8 -41.49 -37.37 -17.77
CA ASP A 8 -41.06 -38.05 -19.00
C ASP A 8 -40.98 -37.00 -20.11
N PRO A 9 -39.78 -36.58 -20.54
CA PRO A 9 -39.60 -35.51 -21.53
C PRO A 9 -39.99 -35.93 -22.96
N LEU A 10 -40.30 -37.20 -23.21
CA LEU A 10 -40.67 -37.71 -24.53
C LEU A 10 -42.19 -37.97 -24.66
N GLY A 11 -42.94 -37.81 -23.56
CA GLY A 11 -44.39 -38.02 -23.55
C GLY A 11 -45.16 -36.81 -24.09
N ALA A 12 -45.85 -36.98 -25.23
CA ALA A 12 -46.63 -35.94 -25.91
C ALA A 12 -47.88 -35.42 -25.13
N LEU A 13 -48.13 -35.91 -23.91
CA LEU A 13 -49.34 -35.62 -23.13
C LEU A 13 -49.08 -34.84 -21.83
N ASN A 14 -47.86 -34.34 -21.60
CA ASN A 14 -47.51 -33.53 -20.44
C ASN A 14 -47.47 -32.03 -20.78
N SER A 15 -48.57 -31.48 -21.29
CA SER A 15 -48.75 -30.03 -21.45
C SER A 15 -49.28 -29.43 -20.15
N SER A 16 -48.38 -29.17 -19.19
CA SER A 16 -48.71 -28.28 -18.09
C SER A 16 -48.68 -26.84 -18.63
N ASP A 17 -49.85 -26.23 -18.85
CA ASP A 17 -49.99 -24.84 -19.30
C ASP A 17 -49.51 -23.81 -18.25
N LEU A 18 -49.14 -24.26 -17.05
CA LEU A 18 -48.71 -23.42 -15.95
C LEU A 18 -47.20 -23.14 -15.92
N PHE A 19 -46.38 -23.93 -16.63
CA PHE A 19 -44.93 -23.73 -16.65
C PHE A 19 -44.35 -24.05 -18.04
N VAL A 20 -43.86 -23.01 -18.73
CA VAL A 20 -43.02 -23.18 -19.92
C VAL A 20 -41.60 -23.44 -19.44
N TYR A 21 -41.14 -24.69 -19.55
CA TYR A 21 -39.73 -25.02 -19.31
C TYR A 21 -38.95 -24.82 -20.62
N GLY A 22 -38.14 -23.78 -20.68
CA GLY A 22 -37.22 -23.54 -21.79
C GLY A 22 -35.79 -23.82 -21.36
N GLU A 23 -35.19 -24.90 -21.86
CA GLU A 23 -33.74 -25.04 -21.80
C GLU A 23 -33.14 -24.04 -22.79
N SER A 24 -32.46 -23.01 -22.28
CA SER A 24 -31.67 -22.11 -23.11
C SER A 24 -30.24 -22.65 -23.10
N PRO A 25 -29.79 -23.40 -24.13
CA PRO A 25 -28.42 -23.86 -24.18
C PRO A 25 -27.50 -22.63 -24.17
N VAL A 26 -26.81 -22.44 -23.05
CA VAL A 26 -25.81 -21.39 -22.94
C VAL A 26 -24.64 -21.85 -23.78
N THR A 27 -24.63 -21.46 -25.05
CA THR A 27 -23.48 -21.73 -25.92
C THR A 27 -22.22 -21.20 -25.21
N ALA A 28 -21.10 -21.92 -25.33
CA ALA A 28 -19.84 -21.53 -24.67
C ALA A 28 -19.47 -20.06 -24.93
N ALA A 29 -19.89 -19.49 -26.06
CA ALA A 29 -19.74 -18.07 -26.38
C ALA A 29 -20.41 -17.10 -25.38
N LYS A 30 -21.57 -17.46 -24.81
CA LYS A 30 -22.28 -16.61 -23.83
C LYS A 30 -21.62 -16.69 -22.44
N LEU A 31 -21.10 -17.85 -22.05
CA LEU A 31 -20.26 -18.00 -20.85
C LEU A 31 -18.94 -17.23 -20.99
N ASN A 32 -18.25 -17.37 -22.13
CA ASN A 32 -17.01 -16.62 -22.42
C ASN A 32 -17.22 -15.10 -22.39
N ARG A 33 -18.41 -14.62 -22.80
CA ARG A 33 -18.76 -13.19 -22.76
C ARG A 33 -19.01 -12.70 -21.32
N TRP A 34 -19.58 -13.54 -20.47
CA TRP A 34 -19.73 -13.24 -19.05
C TRP A 34 -18.37 -13.13 -18.36
N ASP A 35 -17.49 -14.11 -18.59
CA ASP A 35 -16.14 -14.09 -18.03
C ASP A 35 -15.35 -12.84 -18.49
N SER A 36 -15.50 -12.46 -19.76
CA SER A 36 -14.87 -11.25 -20.31
C SER A 36 -15.41 -9.97 -19.68
N ASN A 37 -16.72 -9.88 -19.45
CA ASN A 37 -17.35 -8.71 -18.84
C ASN A 37 -16.99 -8.59 -17.34
N ILE A 38 -16.90 -9.71 -16.63
CA ILE A 38 -16.47 -9.76 -15.23
C ILE A 38 -15.01 -9.32 -15.13
N ALA A 39 -14.13 -9.88 -15.97
CA ALA A 39 -12.73 -9.48 -16.03
C ALA A 39 -12.56 -7.98 -16.34
N ALA A 40 -13.31 -7.45 -17.31
CA ALA A 40 -13.31 -6.02 -17.63
C ALA A 40 -13.80 -5.15 -16.48
N SER A 41 -14.82 -5.60 -15.74
CA SER A 41 -15.37 -4.90 -14.58
C SER A 41 -14.36 -4.85 -13.42
N PHE A 42 -13.68 -5.96 -13.13
CA PHE A 42 -12.61 -5.98 -12.12
C PHE A 42 -11.43 -5.12 -12.53
N TRP A 43 -11.05 -5.13 -13.81
CA TRP A 43 -9.99 -4.26 -14.32
C TRP A 43 -10.36 -2.78 -14.19
N LEU A 44 -11.62 -2.40 -14.46
CA LEU A 44 -12.12 -1.04 -14.29
C LEU A 44 -12.11 -0.61 -12.83
N VAL A 45 -12.58 -1.47 -11.91
CA VAL A 45 -12.56 -1.19 -10.46
C VAL A 45 -11.11 -1.04 -9.97
N GLN A 46 -10.21 -1.91 -10.40
CA GLN A 46 -8.79 -1.81 -10.08
C GLN A 46 -8.20 -0.49 -10.63
N SER A 47 -8.54 -0.10 -11.85
CA SER A 47 -8.08 1.15 -12.48
C SER A 47 -8.63 2.40 -11.78
N LEU A 48 -9.89 2.37 -11.34
CA LEU A 48 -10.48 3.44 -10.55
C LEU A 48 -9.83 3.53 -9.17
N LEU A 49 -9.60 2.40 -8.50
CA LEU A 49 -8.88 2.38 -7.22
C LEU A 49 -7.45 2.88 -7.38
N ARG A 50 -6.76 2.56 -8.49
CA ARG A 50 -5.44 3.12 -8.83
C ARG A 50 -5.47 4.65 -8.93
N ASN A 51 -6.39 5.19 -9.72
CA ASN A 51 -6.49 6.63 -9.98
C ASN A 51 -6.98 7.43 -8.76
N ILE A 52 -7.78 6.81 -7.88
CA ILE A 52 -8.28 7.45 -6.66
C ILE A 52 -7.24 7.38 -5.53
N ALA A 53 -6.52 6.26 -5.40
CA ALA A 53 -5.63 6.05 -4.26
C ALA A 53 -4.23 6.68 -4.43
N ILE A 54 -3.82 7.01 -5.66
CA ILE A 54 -2.46 7.48 -5.96
C ILE A 54 -2.54 8.72 -6.86
N PRO A 55 -2.36 9.94 -6.30
CA PRO A 55 -2.08 11.12 -7.11
C PRO A 55 -0.83 10.86 -7.95
N GLU A 56 -0.90 11.23 -9.23
CA GLU A 56 -0.02 10.79 -10.31
C GLU A 56 1.46 10.63 -9.95
N GLY A 57 1.99 9.42 -10.18
CA GLY A 57 3.44 9.17 -10.32
C GLY A 57 4.16 8.48 -9.17
N GLU A 58 3.56 8.35 -7.98
CA GLU A 58 4.27 7.76 -6.83
C GLU A 58 3.77 6.36 -6.46
N ALA A 59 4.68 5.43 -6.19
CA ALA A 59 4.29 4.12 -5.68
C ALA A 59 3.81 4.22 -4.21
N ARG A 60 2.97 3.26 -3.80
CA ARG A 60 2.45 3.14 -2.44
C ARG A 60 2.42 1.67 -2.01
N LEU A 61 2.79 1.41 -0.76
CA LEU A 61 2.66 0.08 -0.16
C LEU A 61 1.25 -0.14 0.38
N ALA A 62 0.60 -1.26 0.05
CA ALA A 62 -0.68 -1.59 0.66
C ALA A 62 -0.44 -2.12 2.09
N ALA A 63 -0.99 -1.45 3.10
CA ALA A 63 -0.86 -1.84 4.49
C ALA A 63 -1.64 -3.13 4.80
N LEU A 64 -1.02 -4.28 4.55
CA LEU A 64 -1.58 -5.60 4.84
C LEU A 64 -0.79 -6.25 5.99
N GLY A 65 -1.10 -5.86 7.23
CA GLY A 65 -0.68 -6.58 8.44
C GLY A 65 0.71 -6.24 9.00
N ASN A 66 1.16 -7.11 9.92
CA ASN A 66 2.46 -7.09 10.59
C ASN A 66 3.12 -8.46 10.31
N PRO A 67 4.32 -8.54 9.70
CA PRO A 67 5.33 -7.50 9.49
C PRO A 67 4.97 -6.45 8.41
N PRO A 68 5.67 -5.29 8.39
CA PRO A 68 5.48 -4.27 7.37
C PRO A 68 5.66 -4.86 5.95
N PRO A 69 4.76 -4.55 5.00
CA PRO A 69 4.77 -5.15 3.68
C PRO A 69 6.07 -4.82 2.93
N LEU A 70 6.61 -5.83 2.23
CA LEU A 70 7.81 -5.70 1.39
C LEU A 70 9.03 -5.12 2.10
N LYS A 71 9.10 -5.24 3.43
CA LYS A 71 10.27 -4.83 4.20
C LYS A 71 11.47 -5.71 3.83
N VAL A 72 12.58 -5.06 3.48
CA VAL A 72 13.89 -5.72 3.38
C VAL A 72 14.51 -5.75 4.77
N GLU A 73 14.96 -6.92 5.20
CA GLU A 73 15.57 -7.15 6.50
C GLU A 73 16.73 -8.15 6.40
N ALA A 74 17.59 -8.15 7.41
CA ALA A 74 18.64 -9.15 7.54
C ALA A 74 18.05 -10.57 7.68
N GLN A 75 18.82 -11.59 7.28
CA GLN A 75 18.45 -12.97 7.57
C GLN A 75 18.45 -13.24 9.09
N GLU A 76 17.66 -14.23 9.54
CA GLU A 76 17.66 -14.66 10.95
C GLU A 76 19.06 -15.09 11.42
N VAL A 77 19.81 -15.72 10.53
CA VAL A 77 21.26 -15.93 10.67
C VAL A 77 21.92 -15.00 9.65
N PRO A 78 22.48 -13.86 10.06
CA PRO A 78 23.04 -12.89 9.12
C PRO A 78 24.11 -13.50 8.22
N ASP A 79 23.93 -13.34 6.92
CA ASP A 79 24.88 -13.70 5.87
C ASP A 79 24.91 -12.58 4.82
N MET A 80 25.60 -12.80 3.70
CA MET A 80 25.61 -11.85 2.59
C MET A 80 24.35 -11.95 1.71
N THR A 81 23.18 -12.14 2.32
CA THR A 81 21.86 -12.11 1.68
C THR A 81 20.85 -11.35 2.54
N VAL A 82 19.75 -10.93 1.93
CA VAL A 82 18.66 -10.24 2.63
C VAL A 82 17.34 -10.96 2.43
N ARG A 83 16.45 -10.84 3.41
CA ARG A 83 15.09 -11.36 3.38
C ARG A 83 14.14 -10.22 3.02
N ILE A 84 13.15 -10.51 2.18
CA ILE A 84 12.10 -9.56 1.83
C ILE A 84 10.78 -10.11 2.35
N GLN A 85 10.08 -9.36 3.19
CA GLN A 85 8.78 -9.78 3.72
C GLN A 85 7.71 -9.79 2.60
N PRO A 86 6.69 -10.66 2.70
CA PRO A 86 5.58 -10.63 1.77
C PRO A 86 4.86 -9.28 1.84
N GLY A 87 4.15 -8.93 0.78
CA GLY A 87 3.43 -7.67 0.72
C GLY A 87 2.97 -7.33 -0.69
N LEU A 88 2.17 -6.27 -0.78
CA LEU A 88 1.61 -5.76 -2.03
C LEU A 88 2.03 -4.30 -2.20
N LEU A 89 2.43 -3.98 -3.42
CA LEU A 89 2.82 -2.66 -3.87
C LEU A 89 1.91 -2.24 -5.02
N ILE A 90 1.50 -0.98 -4.99
CA ILE A 90 0.76 -0.35 -6.08
C ILE A 90 1.69 0.69 -6.69
N GLY A 91 2.20 0.39 -7.88
CA GLY A 91 3.04 1.29 -8.67
C GLY A 91 2.22 2.07 -9.71
N PRO A 92 2.87 2.99 -10.46
CA PRO A 92 2.21 3.75 -11.51
C PRO A 92 1.73 2.84 -12.65
N GLY A 93 0.44 2.49 -12.64
CA GLY A 93 -0.16 1.65 -13.68
C GLY A 93 -0.02 0.14 -13.48
N TRP A 94 0.54 -0.32 -12.36
CA TRP A 94 0.72 -1.74 -12.07
C TRP A 94 0.58 -2.06 -10.59
N VAL A 95 0.36 -3.34 -10.29
CA VAL A 95 0.30 -3.87 -8.92
C VAL A 95 1.20 -5.09 -8.90
N ALA A 96 2.15 -5.11 -7.98
CA ALA A 96 3.08 -6.22 -7.82
C ALA A 96 3.19 -6.57 -6.35
N GLY A 97 3.65 -7.78 -6.05
CA GLY A 97 3.81 -8.22 -4.68
C GLY A 97 4.15 -9.69 -4.60
N SER A 98 4.41 -10.13 -3.39
CA SER A 98 4.65 -11.54 -3.09
C SER A 98 3.81 -11.96 -1.90
N SER A 99 3.27 -13.17 -1.97
CA SER A 99 2.55 -13.80 -0.86
C SER A 99 3.47 -14.50 0.13
N ALA A 100 4.75 -14.70 -0.22
CA ALA A 100 5.75 -15.34 0.61
C ALA A 100 6.99 -14.45 0.78
N ALA A 101 7.73 -14.67 1.86
CA ALA A 101 9.01 -14.01 2.03
C ALA A 101 10.01 -14.47 0.95
N GLY A 102 10.74 -13.52 0.39
CA GLY A 102 11.80 -13.76 -0.60
C GLY A 102 13.19 -13.68 0.01
N ARG A 103 14.19 -14.14 -0.74
CA ARG A 103 15.62 -13.99 -0.44
C ARG A 103 16.33 -13.42 -1.66
N ILE A 104 17.20 -12.43 -1.43
CA ILE A 104 18.09 -11.89 -2.47
C ILE A 104 19.56 -12.13 -2.09
N PRO A 105 20.38 -12.70 -2.99
CA PRO A 105 19.97 -13.32 -4.24
C PRO A 105 19.27 -14.66 -3.95
N GLU A 106 18.41 -15.13 -4.85
CA GLU A 106 17.74 -16.43 -4.67
C GLU A 106 18.74 -17.59 -4.54
N THR A 107 19.87 -17.46 -5.25
CA THR A 107 20.99 -18.42 -5.21
C THR A 107 22.31 -17.68 -4.97
N GLY A 108 23.19 -18.28 -4.17
CA GLY A 108 24.49 -17.69 -3.83
C GLY A 108 24.41 -16.61 -2.74
N SER A 109 25.28 -15.60 -2.86
CA SER A 109 25.36 -14.46 -1.95
C SER A 109 25.78 -13.20 -2.69
N ILE A 110 25.46 -12.03 -2.14
CA ILE A 110 25.98 -10.75 -2.63
C ILE A 110 27.49 -10.71 -2.40
N ALA A 111 28.26 -10.39 -3.43
CA ALA A 111 29.70 -10.26 -3.31
C ALA A 111 30.04 -8.99 -2.51
N ALA A 112 30.82 -9.15 -1.43
CA ALA A 112 31.34 -8.01 -0.69
C ALA A 112 32.28 -7.17 -1.58
N PRO A 113 32.31 -5.84 -1.39
CA PRO A 113 33.31 -4.99 -2.02
C PRO A 113 34.73 -5.40 -1.63
N SER A 114 35.69 -5.04 -2.48
CA SER A 114 37.10 -5.41 -2.34
C SER A 114 37.99 -4.25 -1.89
N VAL A 115 37.71 -3.02 -2.32
CA VAL A 115 38.57 -1.85 -2.09
C VAL A 115 37.83 -0.74 -1.37
N GLN A 116 36.64 -0.35 -1.84
CA GLN A 116 35.85 0.75 -1.27
C GLN A 116 34.43 0.31 -0.96
N ALA A 117 33.68 1.13 -0.23
CA ALA A 117 32.27 0.85 0.03
C ALA A 117 31.46 0.88 -1.28
N ARG A 118 30.32 0.19 -1.30
CA ARG A 118 29.40 0.11 -2.43
C ARG A 118 27.97 0.14 -1.92
N ILE A 119 27.07 0.83 -2.61
CA ILE A 119 25.64 0.72 -2.36
C ILE A 119 25.03 -0.14 -3.47
N ASP A 120 24.29 -1.17 -3.09
CA ASP A 120 23.47 -1.95 -4.02
C ASP A 120 22.00 -1.59 -3.81
N ALA A 121 21.21 -1.50 -4.88
CA ALA A 121 19.78 -1.20 -4.79
C ALA A 121 18.94 -2.48 -4.91
N ILE A 122 17.91 -2.57 -4.08
CA ILE A 122 16.91 -3.65 -4.08
C ILE A 122 15.55 -3.08 -4.46
N GLY A 123 14.88 -3.72 -5.40
CA GLY A 123 13.54 -3.33 -5.84
C GLY A 123 12.63 -4.50 -6.18
N ILE A 124 11.40 -4.17 -6.55
CA ILE A 124 10.43 -5.10 -7.14
C ILE A 124 9.92 -4.51 -8.46
N ASN A 125 9.92 -5.30 -9.53
CA ASN A 125 9.41 -4.88 -10.84
C ASN A 125 7.88 -5.06 -10.96
N ALA A 126 7.31 -4.60 -12.06
CA ALA A 126 5.88 -4.72 -12.35
C ALA A 126 5.39 -6.18 -12.42
N GLU A 127 6.27 -7.14 -12.71
CA GLU A 127 6.00 -8.57 -12.72
C GLU A 127 6.00 -9.22 -11.33
N GLY A 128 6.40 -8.48 -10.28
CA GLY A 128 6.52 -9.00 -8.92
C GLY A 128 7.80 -9.78 -8.65
N GLN A 129 8.80 -9.63 -9.51
CA GLN A 129 10.12 -10.22 -9.33
C GLN A 129 11.04 -9.27 -8.56
N TRP A 130 11.89 -9.87 -7.73
CA TRP A 130 12.91 -9.17 -6.99
C TRP A 130 14.05 -8.75 -7.91
N VAL A 131 14.45 -7.49 -7.81
CA VAL A 131 15.56 -6.93 -8.59
C VAL A 131 16.68 -6.55 -7.62
N HIS A 132 17.90 -7.01 -7.91
CA HIS A 132 19.13 -6.56 -7.28
C HIS A 132 20.01 -5.90 -8.33
N GLN A 133 20.36 -4.65 -8.10
CA GLN A 133 21.27 -3.90 -8.95
C GLN A 133 22.52 -3.55 -8.12
N ALA A 134 23.66 -4.14 -8.51
CA ALA A 134 24.94 -3.82 -7.87
C ALA A 134 25.40 -2.41 -8.27
N GLY A 135 25.88 -1.63 -7.29
CA GLY A 135 26.46 -0.32 -7.54
C GLY A 135 27.93 -0.38 -7.94
N GLN A 136 28.60 0.77 -7.84
CA GLN A 136 30.04 0.90 -8.07
C GLN A 136 30.76 1.18 -6.75
N GLU A 137 31.95 0.59 -6.58
CA GLU A 137 32.80 0.90 -5.43
C GLU A 137 33.31 2.34 -5.52
N ALA A 138 33.08 3.12 -4.46
CA ALA A 138 33.53 4.52 -4.39
C ALA A 138 33.80 4.93 -2.93
N ALA A 139 34.61 5.98 -2.73
CA ALA A 139 34.84 6.55 -1.40
C ALA A 139 33.56 7.17 -0.81
N ALA A 140 32.66 7.63 -1.67
CA ALA A 140 31.30 8.04 -1.36
C ALA A 140 30.37 7.29 -2.34
N PRO A 141 29.93 6.07 -1.99
CA PRO A 141 29.09 5.29 -2.88
C PRO A 141 27.72 5.94 -3.05
N GLU A 142 27.16 5.81 -4.26
CA GLU A 142 25.82 6.28 -4.62
C GLU A 142 24.95 5.07 -4.97
N SER A 143 23.65 5.19 -4.71
CA SER A 143 22.66 4.17 -5.07
C SER A 143 22.56 4.06 -6.59
N PRO A 144 22.63 2.86 -7.18
CA PRO A 144 22.49 2.68 -8.62
C PRO A 144 21.04 2.86 -9.08
N ASP A 145 20.85 3.36 -10.30
CA ASP A 145 19.53 3.43 -10.91
C ASP A 145 18.94 2.03 -11.10
N LEU A 146 17.72 1.83 -10.63
CA LEU A 146 16.95 0.61 -10.88
C LEU A 146 16.37 0.62 -12.30
N PRO A 147 16.13 -0.56 -12.91
CA PRO A 147 15.45 -0.67 -14.19
C PRO A 147 14.09 0.03 -14.19
N SER A 148 13.63 0.46 -15.36
CA SER A 148 12.28 1.03 -15.52
C SER A 148 11.21 0.08 -14.96
N GLU A 149 10.12 0.66 -14.45
CA GLU A 149 9.01 -0.09 -13.85
C GLU A 149 9.41 -0.90 -12.60
N THR A 150 10.50 -0.52 -11.95
CA THR A 150 10.90 -1.04 -10.64
C THR A 150 10.64 0.01 -9.57
N VAL A 151 10.15 -0.44 -8.42
CA VAL A 151 10.06 0.40 -7.23
C VAL A 151 11.17 0.04 -6.26
N HIS A 152 11.87 1.08 -5.81
CA HIS A 152 12.95 0.99 -4.85
C HIS A 152 12.39 0.57 -3.48
N LEU A 153 12.97 -0.47 -2.88
CA LEU A 153 12.62 -0.96 -1.55
C LEU A 153 13.71 -0.69 -0.53
N ALA A 154 14.98 -0.92 -0.85
CA ALA A 154 16.07 -0.66 0.06
C ALA A 154 17.41 -0.48 -0.66
N ASP A 155 18.29 0.29 -0.04
CA ASP A 155 19.72 0.33 -0.35
C ASP A 155 20.48 -0.59 0.61
N LEU A 156 21.46 -1.32 0.09
CA LEU A 156 22.40 -2.12 0.86
C LEU A 156 23.75 -1.43 0.85
N TYR A 157 24.14 -0.83 1.98
CA TYR A 157 25.47 -0.25 2.13
C TYR A 157 26.45 -1.36 2.50
N LEU A 158 27.39 -1.69 1.62
CA LEU A 158 28.35 -2.77 1.78
C LEU A 158 29.75 -2.22 2.01
N ARG A 159 30.49 -2.83 2.96
CA ARG A 159 31.87 -2.46 3.29
C ARG A 159 32.86 -3.50 2.77
N PRO A 160 34.11 -3.11 2.45
CA PRO A 160 35.14 -4.08 2.08
C PRO A 160 35.29 -5.17 3.14
N GLY A 161 35.20 -6.43 2.71
CA GLY A 161 35.33 -7.60 3.59
C GLY A 161 34.12 -7.90 4.49
N SER A 162 32.97 -7.25 4.28
CA SER A 162 31.73 -7.59 5.00
C SER A 162 31.36 -9.06 4.79
N VAL A 163 30.97 -9.76 5.86
CA VAL A 163 30.55 -11.17 5.81
C VAL A 163 29.06 -11.35 6.08
N SER A 164 28.39 -10.28 6.51
CA SER A 164 26.95 -10.25 6.75
C SER A 164 26.35 -8.89 6.38
N ILE A 165 25.03 -8.86 6.21
CA ILE A 165 24.22 -7.66 6.04
C ILE A 165 23.26 -7.59 7.23
N LEU A 166 23.24 -6.45 7.91
CA LEU A 166 22.48 -6.22 9.16
C LEU A 166 21.37 -5.18 8.96
N ASP A 167 20.41 -5.15 9.88
CA ASP A 167 19.36 -4.12 9.88
C ASP A 167 19.86 -2.74 10.33
N ALA A 168 21.04 -2.68 10.97
CA ALA A 168 21.62 -1.46 11.51
C ALA A 168 23.14 -1.43 11.32
N ASP A 169 23.69 -0.23 11.31
CA ASP A 169 25.12 -0.02 11.15
C ASP A 169 25.92 -0.46 12.39
N ASP A 170 26.84 -1.41 12.22
CA ASP A 170 27.81 -1.86 13.23
C ASP A 170 29.25 -1.37 12.94
N ALA A 171 29.42 -0.51 11.94
CA ALA A 171 30.68 -0.02 11.39
C ALA A 171 31.61 -1.07 10.73
N VAL A 172 31.23 -2.36 10.69
CA VAL A 172 32.08 -3.45 10.18
C VAL A 172 31.44 -4.14 8.97
N ASN A 173 30.18 -4.53 9.09
CA ASN A 173 29.43 -5.30 8.10
C ASN A 173 28.63 -4.38 7.18
N GLY A 174 27.89 -4.98 6.23
CA GLY A 174 26.91 -4.24 5.46
C GLY A 174 25.65 -3.93 6.29
N TYR A 175 24.88 -2.91 5.90
CA TYR A 175 23.61 -2.61 6.53
C TYR A 175 22.54 -2.15 5.54
N ILE A 176 21.27 -2.30 5.94
CA ILE A 176 20.10 -1.98 5.13
C ILE A 176 19.64 -0.56 5.41
N ILE A 177 19.34 0.20 4.36
CA ILE A 177 18.69 1.51 4.40
C ILE A 177 17.32 1.37 3.74
N ASP A 178 16.26 1.58 4.51
CA ASP A 178 14.88 1.46 4.02
C ASP A 178 14.55 2.61 3.06
N GLN A 179 14.18 2.26 1.82
CA GLN A 179 13.81 3.20 0.75
C GLN A 179 12.37 2.96 0.29
N ARG A 180 11.59 2.20 1.06
CA ARG A 180 10.23 1.85 0.66
C ARG A 180 9.35 3.08 0.49
N PRO A 181 8.44 3.07 -0.51
CA PRO A 181 7.45 4.12 -0.64
C PRO A 181 6.58 4.21 0.62
N PRO A 182 5.96 5.38 0.87
CA PRO A 182 5.07 5.51 2.01
C PRO A 182 3.91 4.51 1.92
N LEU A 183 3.53 3.98 3.08
CA LEU A 183 2.37 3.12 3.21
C LEU A 183 1.13 3.90 2.79
N LEU A 184 0.30 3.27 1.95
CA LEU A 184 -1.10 3.62 1.80
C LEU A 184 -1.76 3.29 3.15
N SER A 185 -1.62 4.19 4.12
CA SER A 185 -2.32 4.08 5.38
C SER A 185 -3.80 4.11 5.04
N SER A 186 -4.49 2.99 5.24
CA SER A 186 -5.95 2.94 5.30
C SER A 186 -6.41 3.68 6.55
N ARG A 187 -6.24 5.01 6.55
CA ARG A 187 -6.76 5.90 7.59
C ARG A 187 -8.29 6.02 7.57
N ALA A 188 -8.97 5.09 6.90
CA ALA A 188 -10.42 4.92 6.96
C ALA A 188 -10.88 4.15 8.21
N HIS A 189 -9.97 3.51 8.97
CA HIS A 189 -10.34 2.79 10.19
C HIS A 189 -9.32 3.01 11.32
N GLN A 190 -9.55 4.01 12.17
CA GLN A 190 -8.92 4.11 13.49
C GLN A 190 -9.95 3.78 14.59
N HIS A 191 -9.46 3.10 15.63
CA HIS A 191 -10.21 2.44 16.70
C HIS A 191 -10.58 3.33 17.90
N THR A 192 -10.61 4.64 17.71
CA THR A 192 -11.09 5.60 18.71
C THR A 192 -12.03 6.54 17.97
N ALA A 193 -13.17 6.89 18.55
CA ALA A 193 -14.10 7.82 17.94
C ALA A 193 -13.32 9.09 17.59
N ILE A 194 -13.03 9.27 16.31
CA ILE A 194 -12.32 10.46 15.83
C ILE A 194 -13.25 11.62 16.14
N GLU A 195 -12.81 12.48 17.04
CA GLU A 195 -13.59 13.66 17.38
C GLU A 195 -13.59 14.60 16.17
N GLN A 196 -14.80 14.91 15.72
CA GLN A 196 -14.99 16.02 14.80
C GLN A 196 -15.15 17.29 15.63
N PRO A 197 -14.55 18.40 15.20
CA PRO A 197 -14.88 19.70 15.78
C PRO A 197 -16.40 19.93 15.65
N ALA A 198 -16.99 20.62 16.62
CA ALA A 198 -18.42 20.95 16.58
C ALA A 198 -18.75 21.90 15.41
N GLU A 199 -17.72 22.57 14.88
CA GLU A 199 -17.79 23.50 13.78
C GLU A 199 -17.85 22.81 12.40
N THR A 200 -18.76 23.26 11.55
CA THR A 200 -18.78 22.92 10.13
C THR A 200 -17.81 23.78 9.31
N CYS A 201 -17.23 23.21 8.26
CA CYS A 201 -16.47 23.94 7.24
C CYS A 201 -17.43 24.64 6.27
N ASP A 202 -17.56 25.95 6.39
CA ASP A 202 -18.40 26.81 5.54
C ASP A 202 -17.62 27.53 4.42
N GLY A 203 -16.31 27.29 4.31
CA GLY A 203 -15.44 27.97 3.35
C GLY A 203 -14.90 29.33 3.81
N ALA A 204 -15.33 29.82 4.98
CA ALA A 204 -14.89 31.10 5.53
C ALA A 204 -14.27 30.97 6.94
N ARG A 205 -14.70 29.96 7.70
CA ARG A 205 -14.22 29.70 9.06
C ARG A 205 -12.79 29.19 9.07
N THR A 206 -11.96 29.79 9.91
CA THR A 206 -10.59 29.33 10.15
C THR A 206 -10.43 28.69 11.52
N ALA A 207 -11.22 29.04 12.51
CA ALA A 207 -11.09 28.53 13.88
C ALA A 207 -11.96 27.28 14.13
N PHE A 208 -11.38 26.27 14.77
CA PHE A 208 -12.02 25.02 15.16
C PHE A 208 -11.63 24.66 16.59
N SER A 209 -12.57 24.10 17.35
CA SER A 209 -12.35 23.72 18.76
C SER A 209 -12.06 22.24 18.91
N THR A 210 -11.43 21.87 20.02
CA THR A 210 -11.33 20.49 20.54
C THR A 210 -12.27 20.31 21.73
N GLN A 211 -12.72 19.09 22.01
CA GLN A 211 -13.61 18.84 23.15
C GLN A 211 -12.89 19.00 24.49
N GLN A 212 -11.61 18.63 24.53
CA GLN A 212 -10.76 18.74 25.71
C GLN A 212 -9.50 19.55 25.40
N ARG A 213 -8.85 19.98 26.47
CA ARG A 213 -7.54 20.61 26.39
C ARG A 213 -6.51 19.58 25.96
N PHE A 214 -5.60 19.95 25.07
CA PHE A 214 -4.54 19.07 24.61
C PHE A 214 -3.14 19.52 25.05
N LEU A 215 -2.20 18.58 25.10
CA LEU A 215 -0.79 18.88 25.32
C LEU A 215 -0.23 19.61 24.09
N ALA A 216 0.51 20.68 24.30
CA ALA A 216 1.12 21.47 23.22
C ALA A 216 1.91 20.58 22.23
N GLY A 217 1.67 20.75 20.93
CA GLY A 217 2.32 19.98 19.86
C GLY A 217 1.77 18.56 19.65
N SER A 218 0.83 18.10 20.47
CA SER A 218 0.18 16.79 20.31
C SER A 218 -0.96 16.82 19.28
N LEU A 219 -1.47 18.00 18.91
CA LEU A 219 -2.56 18.13 17.96
C LEU A 219 -2.11 17.68 16.56
N ARG A 220 -2.97 16.90 15.91
CA ARG A 220 -2.89 16.57 14.50
C ARG A 220 -4.24 16.82 13.86
N VAL A 221 -4.25 17.63 12.80
CA VAL A 221 -5.47 18.00 12.07
C VAL A 221 -5.44 17.33 10.69
N TYR A 222 -6.59 16.83 10.27
CA TYR A 222 -6.80 16.21 8.97
C TYR A 222 -7.93 16.91 8.24
N ALA A 223 -7.76 17.14 6.93
CA ALA A 223 -8.81 17.61 6.04
C ALA A 223 -9.08 16.55 4.98
N ASN A 224 -10.31 16.03 4.92
CA ASN A 224 -10.68 14.90 4.05
C ASN A 224 -9.71 13.71 4.15
N GLY A 225 -9.23 13.42 5.37
CA GLY A 225 -8.28 12.34 5.65
C GLY A 225 -6.81 12.67 5.36
N LEU A 226 -6.49 13.82 4.77
CA LEU A 226 -5.12 14.27 4.55
C LEU A 226 -4.56 14.99 5.78
N ALA A 227 -3.40 14.55 6.25
CA ALA A 227 -2.72 15.15 7.38
C ALA A 227 -2.20 16.54 7.04
N LEU A 228 -2.50 17.50 7.90
CA LEU A 228 -2.07 18.89 7.74
C LEU A 228 -0.81 19.16 8.57
N ILE A 229 0.06 20.00 8.02
CA ILE A 229 1.33 20.41 8.64
C ILE A 229 1.06 21.60 9.59
N PRO A 230 1.39 21.51 10.90
CA PRO A 230 1.33 22.65 11.82
C PRO A 230 2.19 23.83 11.35
N ALA A 231 1.81 25.05 11.73
CA ALA A 231 2.39 26.34 11.32
C ALA A 231 2.31 26.68 9.81
N VAL A 232 2.09 25.68 8.94
CA VAL A 232 1.87 25.89 7.50
C VAL A 232 0.38 25.96 7.19
N HIS A 233 -0.40 25.00 7.69
CA HIS A 233 -1.83 24.89 7.38
C HIS A 233 -2.71 25.37 8.54
N TYR A 234 -2.25 25.22 9.77
CA TYR A 234 -2.95 25.66 10.97
C TYR A 234 -1.98 25.99 12.11
N THR A 235 -2.44 26.77 13.08
CA THR A 235 -1.74 27.10 14.32
C THR A 235 -2.60 26.73 15.51
N GLU A 236 -2.00 26.08 16.52
CA GLU A 236 -2.66 25.82 17.80
C GLU A 236 -3.03 27.14 18.49
N ASP A 237 -4.17 27.18 19.18
CA ASP A 237 -4.50 28.31 20.03
C ASP A 237 -3.64 28.29 21.31
N GLY A 238 -3.42 29.46 21.93
CA GLY A 238 -2.61 29.53 23.16
C GLY A 238 -3.25 28.81 24.36
N GLY A 239 -4.55 28.50 24.29
CA GLY A 239 -5.28 27.72 25.30
C GLY A 239 -5.11 26.21 25.15
N HIS A 240 -4.67 25.74 23.99
CA HIS A 240 -4.70 24.34 23.57
C HIS A 240 -6.09 23.71 23.68
N MET A 241 -7.12 24.48 23.29
CA MET A 241 -8.53 24.08 23.21
C MET A 241 -9.08 24.20 21.79
N GLY A 242 -8.20 24.50 20.82
CA GLY A 242 -8.56 24.62 19.43
C GLY A 242 -7.36 24.95 18.55
N TYR A 243 -7.66 25.32 17.32
CA TYR A 243 -6.66 25.71 16.33
C TYR A 243 -7.31 26.60 15.27
N ALA A 244 -6.47 27.37 14.58
CA ALA A 244 -6.88 28.20 13.47
C ALA A 244 -6.14 27.80 12.20
N PHE A 245 -6.86 27.52 11.12
CA PHE A 245 -6.28 27.37 9.80
C PHE A 245 -5.69 28.70 9.31
N VAL A 246 -4.58 28.62 8.59
CA VAL A 246 -3.95 29.77 7.93
C VAL A 246 -4.84 30.29 6.79
N ASN A 247 -5.48 29.38 6.04
CA ASN A 247 -6.49 29.68 5.03
C ASN A 247 -7.74 28.83 5.32
N PRO A 248 -8.96 29.39 5.18
CA PRO A 248 -10.17 28.64 5.50
C PRO A 248 -10.28 27.38 4.62
N PRO A 249 -10.54 26.20 5.20
CA PRO A 249 -10.80 25.00 4.42
C PRO A 249 -12.07 25.21 3.56
N PRO A 250 -12.10 24.74 2.30
CA PRO A 250 -13.27 24.88 1.45
C PRO A 250 -14.55 24.31 2.07
N ALA A 251 -15.69 24.87 1.68
CA ALA A 251 -16.99 24.40 2.14
C ALA A 251 -17.18 22.90 1.84
N GLY A 252 -17.71 22.16 2.82
CA GLY A 252 -17.98 20.73 2.70
C GLY A 252 -16.78 19.82 2.99
N PHE A 253 -15.61 20.38 3.33
CA PHE A 253 -14.50 19.56 3.82
C PHE A 253 -14.85 18.95 5.18
N VAL A 254 -14.48 17.68 5.37
CA VAL A 254 -14.58 16.99 6.66
C VAL A 254 -13.27 17.16 7.41
N ILE A 255 -13.33 17.80 8.57
CA ILE A 255 -12.18 18.00 9.43
C ILE A 255 -12.19 16.97 10.54
N HIS A 256 -11.03 16.42 10.81
CA HIS A 256 -10.78 15.54 11.94
C HIS A 256 -9.60 16.08 12.73
N HIS A 257 -9.63 15.87 14.04
CA HIS A 257 -8.46 16.11 14.87
C HIS A 257 -8.15 14.88 15.73
N GLU A 258 -6.88 14.73 16.06
CA GLU A 258 -6.37 13.79 17.04
C GLU A 258 -5.47 14.59 17.98
N TYR A 259 -5.55 14.34 19.29
CA TYR A 259 -4.72 15.04 20.26
C TYR A 259 -4.56 14.21 21.53
N GLN A 260 -3.50 14.47 22.29
CA GLN A 260 -3.32 13.90 23.62
C GLN A 260 -3.92 14.87 24.65
N PRO A 261 -4.90 14.46 25.47
CA PRO A 261 -5.48 15.33 26.49
C PRO A 261 -4.42 15.76 27.52
N ALA A 262 -4.51 17.02 27.95
CA ALA A 262 -3.62 17.65 28.93
C ALA A 262 -4.07 17.44 30.38
#